data_AF-A0A961QS20-F1
#
_entry.id   AF-A0A961QS20-F1
#
_cell.length_a   1.000
_cell.length_b   1.000
_cell.length_c   1.000
_cell.angle_alpha   90.00
_cell.angle_beta   90.00
_cell.angle_gamma   90.00
#
_symmetry.space_group_name_H-M   'P 1'
#
loop_
_entity.id
_entity.type
_entity.pdbx_description
1 polymer ?
#
loop_
_entity_poly.entity_id
_entity_poly.type
_entity_poly.pdbx_seq_one_letter_code
_entity_poly.pdbx_strand_id
1 'polypeptide(L)'
;VFDAAGDLIANAPHMPVHLGSMGASVKAIVAQNPGMAPGDVFALNAPYNGGTHLPDITVVAPVWDDTGEKVLFFTAARGHHTDVGGLTPGSMPPDSRTIHDEGAYIDNWTLVEAGRFREAETRALFLAAEYPARSPDINIADLKAQVAACEKGAQELRRMVAQFGLEVVRAYMGHVQDNAEECVRRAIEALTDAEYLYPMDPDFDGNPREIRVRITVDRAARSARIDFTGTTAQLATNYNAP
;
A
#
# COMPACT_ATOMS: atom_id res chain seq x y z
N VAL A 1 -9.33 -5.67 -1.15
CA VAL A 1 -10.67 -5.16 -1.51
C VAL A 1 -11.01 -4.04 -0.56
N PHE A 2 -11.50 -2.93 -1.09
CA PHE A 2 -11.74 -1.70 -0.35
C PHE A 2 -13.14 -1.16 -0.69
N ASP A 3 -13.78 -0.47 0.23
CA ASP A 3 -15.05 0.20 -0.01
C ASP A 3 -14.87 1.48 -0.86
N ALA A 4 -15.97 2.21 -1.09
CA ALA A 4 -15.95 3.45 -1.89
C ALA A 4 -15.13 4.60 -1.25
N ALA A 5 -14.83 4.54 0.06
CA ALA A 5 -13.98 5.50 0.75
C ALA A 5 -12.50 5.08 0.74
N GLY A 6 -12.18 3.89 0.22
CA GLY A 6 -10.84 3.33 0.20
C GLY A 6 -10.45 2.65 1.51
N ASP A 7 -11.41 2.33 2.38
CA ASP A 7 -11.15 1.59 3.61
C ASP A 7 -11.09 0.07 3.33
N LEU A 8 -10.15 -0.61 3.99
CA LEU A 8 -9.89 -2.03 3.77
C LEU A 8 -11.06 -2.90 4.26
N ILE A 9 -11.57 -3.76 3.39
CA ILE A 9 -12.62 -4.75 3.72
C ILE A 9 -12.02 -6.14 3.91
N ALA A 10 -11.20 -6.57 2.95
CA ALA A 10 -10.62 -7.91 2.94
C ALA A 10 -9.28 -7.90 2.21
N ASN A 11 -8.32 -8.65 2.74
CA ASN A 11 -7.00 -8.86 2.14
C ASN A 11 -6.60 -10.35 2.24
N ALA A 12 -5.67 -10.77 1.39
CA ALA A 12 -5.01 -12.07 1.52
C ALA A 12 -4.15 -12.11 2.81
N PRO A 13 -4.11 -13.24 3.53
CA PRO A 13 -3.60 -13.29 4.91
C PRO A 13 -2.06 -13.32 5.05
N HIS A 14 -1.30 -13.27 3.95
CA HIS A 14 0.08 -13.77 3.94
C HIS A 14 1.19 -12.74 4.21
N MET A 15 0.92 -11.43 4.19
CA MET A 15 1.95 -10.37 4.34
C MET A 15 1.46 -9.23 5.25
N PRO A 16 1.68 -9.29 6.58
CA PRO A 16 1.14 -8.32 7.53
C PRO A 16 1.58 -6.87 7.27
N VAL A 17 2.80 -6.66 6.76
CA VAL A 17 3.32 -5.33 6.44
C VAL A 17 2.47 -4.58 5.40
N HIS A 18 1.77 -5.30 4.53
CA HIS A 18 0.86 -4.70 3.55
C HIS A 18 -0.51 -4.33 4.12
N LEU A 19 -0.89 -4.87 5.28
CA LEU A 19 -2.24 -4.70 5.83
C LEU A 19 -2.52 -3.25 6.24
N GLY A 20 -1.54 -2.57 6.85
CA GLY A 20 -1.70 -1.19 7.31
C GLY A 20 -1.51 -0.15 6.20
N SER A 21 -0.57 -0.37 5.29
CA SER A 21 -0.12 0.67 4.37
C SER A 21 -0.92 0.71 3.05
N MET A 22 -1.49 -0.42 2.60
CA MET A 22 -2.25 -0.46 1.33
C MET A 22 -3.49 0.43 1.35
N GLY A 23 -4.17 0.58 2.50
CA GLY A 23 -5.29 1.51 2.64
C GLY A 23 -4.88 2.96 2.39
N ALA A 24 -3.70 3.37 2.89
CA ALA A 24 -3.15 4.69 2.61
C ALA A 24 -2.83 4.87 1.11
N SER A 25 -2.30 3.85 0.44
CA SER A 25 -2.06 3.87 -1.02
C SER A 25 -3.33 4.03 -1.83
N VAL A 26 -4.40 3.30 -1.50
CA VAL A 26 -5.70 3.46 -2.17
C VAL A 26 -6.23 4.86 -1.97
N LYS A 27 -6.25 5.37 -0.73
CA LYS A 27 -6.72 6.72 -0.41
C LYS A 27 -5.91 7.81 -1.11
N ALA A 28 -4.59 7.63 -1.23
CA ALA A 28 -3.73 8.55 -1.98
C ALA A 28 -4.11 8.60 -3.47
N ILE A 29 -4.32 7.45 -4.13
CA ILE A 29 -4.82 7.41 -5.51
C ILE A 29 -6.17 8.11 -5.64
N VAL A 30 -7.11 7.85 -4.74
CA VAL A 30 -8.44 8.49 -4.77
C VAL A 30 -8.32 10.00 -4.67
N ALA A 31 -7.53 10.49 -3.71
CA ALA A 31 -7.36 11.93 -3.49
C ALA A 31 -6.66 12.63 -4.67
N GLN A 32 -5.69 11.98 -5.30
CA GLN A 32 -4.90 12.57 -6.38
C GLN A 32 -5.57 12.45 -7.77
N ASN A 33 -6.62 11.64 -7.91
CA ASN A 33 -7.29 11.41 -9.20
C ASN A 33 -8.81 11.67 -9.12
N PRO A 34 -9.27 12.90 -8.79
CA PRO A 34 -10.69 13.23 -8.72
C PRO A 34 -11.42 13.11 -10.07
N GLY A 35 -10.67 13.09 -11.18
CA GLY A 35 -11.18 12.91 -12.54
C GLY A 35 -11.01 11.50 -13.10
N MET A 36 -10.76 10.49 -12.26
CA MET A 36 -10.67 9.10 -12.72
C MET A 36 -11.94 8.67 -13.47
N ALA A 37 -11.79 7.83 -14.48
CA ALA A 37 -12.89 7.36 -15.32
C ALA A 37 -12.98 5.81 -15.33
N PRO A 38 -14.11 5.25 -15.79
CA PRO A 38 -14.23 3.82 -16.04
C PRO A 38 -13.11 3.29 -16.94
N GLY A 39 -12.45 2.22 -16.49
CA GLY A 39 -11.34 1.59 -17.22
C GLY A 39 -9.95 2.13 -16.86
N ASP A 40 -9.84 3.14 -16.01
CA ASP A 40 -8.56 3.61 -15.50
C ASP A 40 -8.03 2.70 -14.38
N VAL A 41 -6.71 2.51 -14.36
CA VAL A 41 -6.00 1.78 -13.30
C VAL A 41 -4.72 2.53 -12.99
N PHE A 42 -4.39 2.64 -11.71
CA PHE A 42 -3.28 3.44 -11.21
C PHE A 42 -2.22 2.57 -10.53
N ALA A 43 -0.99 3.06 -10.48
CA ALA A 43 0.12 2.43 -9.76
C ALA A 43 0.88 3.45 -8.92
N LEU A 44 1.38 3.02 -7.76
CA LEU A 44 2.33 3.77 -6.94
C LEU A 44 3.24 2.84 -6.12
N ASN A 45 4.39 3.36 -5.70
CA ASN A 45 5.26 2.75 -4.70
C ASN A 45 5.82 3.76 -3.69
N ALA A 46 5.47 5.04 -3.82
CA ALA A 46 5.93 6.11 -2.94
C ALA A 46 5.67 5.79 -1.46
N PRO A 47 6.73 5.68 -0.62
CA PRO A 47 6.57 5.33 0.80
C PRO A 47 5.66 6.31 1.56
N TYR A 48 5.76 7.60 1.23
CA TYR A 48 4.96 8.68 1.82
C TYR A 48 3.46 8.56 1.54
N ASN A 49 3.08 7.79 0.52
CA ASN A 49 1.70 7.52 0.12
C ASN A 49 1.32 6.05 0.38
N GLY A 50 1.85 5.46 1.46
CA GLY A 50 1.53 4.09 1.88
C GLY A 50 2.31 2.99 1.15
N GLY A 51 3.26 3.33 0.29
CA GLY A 51 4.28 2.39 -0.17
C GLY A 51 5.11 1.85 1.00
N THR A 52 5.70 0.67 0.84
CA THR A 52 6.57 0.06 1.87
C THR A 52 8.04 0.26 1.55
N HIS A 53 8.41 0.10 0.29
CA HIS A 53 9.68 0.44 -0.36
C HIS A 53 9.44 0.41 -1.87
N LEU A 54 10.36 0.95 -2.68
CA LEU A 54 10.12 1.11 -4.12
C LEU A 54 9.82 -0.21 -4.88
N PRO A 55 10.44 -1.35 -4.54
CA PRO A 55 10.08 -2.63 -5.14
C PRO A 55 8.62 -3.07 -4.96
N ASP A 56 7.94 -2.61 -3.91
CA ASP A 56 6.55 -2.99 -3.66
C ASP A 56 5.59 -2.01 -4.37
N ILE A 57 5.21 -2.33 -5.60
CA ILE A 57 4.30 -1.49 -6.38
C ILE A 57 2.85 -1.91 -6.07
N THR A 58 2.01 -0.93 -5.73
CA THR A 58 0.57 -1.10 -5.52
C THR A 58 -0.19 -0.65 -6.75
N VAL A 59 -0.90 -1.58 -7.38
CA VAL A 59 -1.86 -1.30 -8.45
C VAL A 59 -3.25 -1.13 -7.83
N VAL A 60 -3.97 -0.07 -8.21
CA VAL A 60 -5.30 0.28 -7.70
C VAL A 60 -6.27 0.47 -8.87
N ALA A 61 -7.35 -0.30 -8.88
CA ALA A 61 -8.41 -0.23 -9.89
C ALA A 61 -9.76 0.13 -9.24
N PRO A 62 -10.40 1.24 -9.64
CA PRO A 62 -11.76 1.58 -9.24
C PRO A 62 -12.77 0.60 -9.85
N VAL A 63 -13.77 0.20 -9.07
CA VAL A 63 -14.87 -0.65 -9.52
C VAL A 63 -16.12 0.21 -9.65
N TRP A 64 -16.49 0.52 -10.89
CA TRP A 64 -17.64 1.36 -11.20
C TRP A 64 -18.94 0.57 -11.24
N ASP A 65 -20.06 1.28 -11.02
CA ASP A 65 -21.40 0.80 -11.32
C ASP A 65 -21.62 0.59 -12.83
N ASP A 66 -22.75 -0.03 -13.18
CA ASP A 66 -23.06 -0.39 -14.58
C ASP A 66 -23.25 0.85 -15.47
N THR A 67 -23.58 2.01 -14.90
CA THR A 67 -23.70 3.28 -15.63
C THR A 67 -22.35 3.97 -15.82
N GLY A 68 -21.32 3.60 -15.04
CA GLY A 68 -20.02 4.25 -15.05
C GLY A 68 -20.02 5.62 -14.39
N GLU A 69 -21.02 5.93 -13.55
CA GLU A 69 -21.17 7.24 -12.90
C GLU A 69 -20.60 7.27 -11.49
N LYS A 70 -20.59 6.12 -10.80
CA LYS A 70 -20.14 6.04 -9.41
C LYS A 70 -19.16 4.91 -9.20
N VAL A 71 -18.09 5.21 -8.46
CA VAL A 71 -17.23 4.17 -7.91
C VAL A 71 -17.94 3.50 -6.74
N LEU A 72 -18.08 2.18 -6.83
CA LEU A 72 -18.70 1.34 -5.81
C LEU A 72 -17.67 0.83 -4.80
N PHE A 73 -16.49 0.44 -5.29
CA PHE A 73 -15.42 -0.20 -4.53
C PHE A 73 -14.05 0.11 -5.16
N PHE A 74 -12.96 -0.27 -4.48
CA PHE A 74 -11.65 -0.40 -5.11
C PHE A 74 -11.08 -1.80 -4.92
N THR A 75 -10.38 -2.26 -5.94
CA THR A 75 -9.49 -3.43 -5.85
C THR A 75 -8.06 -2.96 -5.94
N ALA A 76 -7.18 -3.57 -5.14
CA ALA A 76 -5.76 -3.27 -5.24
C ALA A 76 -4.94 -4.55 -5.07
N ALA A 77 -3.80 -4.58 -5.74
CA ALA A 77 -2.81 -5.65 -5.66
C ALA A 77 -1.44 -5.03 -5.46
N ARG A 78 -0.75 -5.43 -4.40
CA ARG A 78 0.66 -5.08 -4.17
C ARG A 78 1.53 -6.27 -4.53
N GLY A 79 2.53 -6.04 -5.37
CA GLY A 79 3.50 -7.04 -5.81
C GLY A 79 4.91 -6.55 -5.54
N HIS A 80 5.78 -7.45 -5.10
CA HIS A 80 7.20 -7.18 -4.96
C HIS A 80 7.90 -7.43 -6.30
N HIS A 81 8.48 -6.39 -6.87
CA HIS A 81 9.29 -6.46 -8.09
C HIS A 81 10.75 -6.64 -7.71
N THR A 82 11.38 -7.70 -8.20
CA THR A 82 12.77 -8.06 -7.85
C THR A 82 13.79 -6.93 -8.05
N ASP A 83 13.55 -6.06 -9.04
CA ASP A 83 14.39 -4.92 -9.39
C ASP A 83 13.51 -3.83 -10.00
N VAL A 84 13.61 -2.60 -9.49
CA VAL A 84 13.00 -1.40 -10.10
C VAL A 84 14.06 -0.36 -10.45
N GLY A 85 15.33 -0.78 -10.52
CA GLY A 85 16.49 0.06 -10.70
C GLY A 85 17.32 0.21 -9.41
N GLY A 86 17.93 1.38 -9.23
CA GLY A 86 18.74 1.71 -8.06
C GLY A 86 20.22 1.38 -8.22
N LEU A 87 21.05 1.78 -7.24
CA LEU A 87 22.51 1.70 -7.30
C LEU A 87 23.04 0.28 -7.56
N THR A 88 22.44 -0.72 -6.93
CA THR A 88 22.86 -2.13 -7.01
C THR A 88 21.71 -3.03 -7.49
N PRO A 89 22.00 -4.15 -8.17
CA PRO A 89 20.96 -5.13 -8.51
C PRO A 89 20.22 -5.64 -7.28
N GLY A 90 18.88 -5.68 -7.34
CA GLY A 90 18.02 -6.20 -6.28
C GLY A 90 17.07 -5.16 -5.68
N SER A 91 16.56 -5.46 -4.49
CA SER A 91 15.45 -4.72 -3.86
C SER A 91 15.88 -3.47 -3.09
N MET A 92 16.92 -3.54 -2.26
CA MET A 92 17.28 -2.48 -1.32
C MET A 92 18.79 -2.22 -1.37
N PRO A 93 19.26 -1.21 -2.12
CA PRO A 93 20.68 -0.87 -2.17
C PRO A 93 21.11 -0.33 -0.79
N PRO A 94 22.08 -0.97 -0.09
CA PRO A 94 22.43 -0.61 1.28
C PRO A 94 23.09 0.77 1.41
N ASP A 95 23.69 1.26 0.33
CA ASP A 95 24.41 2.54 0.32
C ASP A 95 23.55 3.74 -0.09
N SER A 96 22.23 3.54 -0.32
CA SER A 96 21.30 4.61 -0.70
C SER A 96 21.25 5.74 0.35
N ARG A 97 21.25 6.97 -0.15
CA ARG A 97 21.25 8.24 0.61
C ARG A 97 20.02 9.07 0.32
N THR A 98 19.49 8.92 -0.88
CA THR A 98 18.24 9.53 -1.30
C THR A 98 17.32 8.45 -1.88
N ILE A 99 16.01 8.71 -1.89
CA ILE A 99 15.04 7.77 -2.46
C ILE A 99 15.33 7.46 -3.94
N HIS A 100 15.99 8.36 -4.66
CA HIS A 100 16.33 8.18 -6.08
C HIS A 100 17.45 7.16 -6.30
N ASP A 101 18.27 6.88 -5.27
CA ASP A 101 19.26 5.82 -5.28
C ASP A 101 18.62 4.42 -5.29
N GLU A 102 17.34 4.32 -4.92
CA GLU A 102 16.59 3.07 -4.79
C GLU A 102 15.81 2.67 -6.05
N GLY A 103 15.87 3.48 -7.11
CA GLY A 103 15.29 3.18 -8.42
C GLY A 103 14.04 4.00 -8.76
N ALA A 104 13.13 3.41 -9.53
CA ALA A 104 11.96 4.09 -10.05
C ALA A 104 10.97 4.45 -8.92
N TYR A 105 10.92 5.74 -8.58
CA TYR A 105 9.93 6.32 -7.68
C TYR A 105 8.63 6.65 -8.43
N ILE A 106 7.51 6.13 -7.94
CA ILE A 106 6.18 6.25 -8.55
C ILE A 106 5.22 6.79 -7.50
N ASP A 107 4.90 8.07 -7.62
CA ASP A 107 3.96 8.74 -6.70
C ASP A 107 2.50 8.44 -7.05
N ASN A 108 2.14 8.66 -8.32
CA ASN A 108 0.85 8.36 -8.90
C ASN A 108 1.02 8.22 -10.41
N TRP A 109 0.73 7.04 -10.94
CA TRP A 109 0.89 6.72 -12.36
C TRP A 109 -0.35 6.06 -12.93
N THR A 110 -0.93 6.64 -13.97
CA THR A 110 -1.98 5.97 -14.76
C THR A 110 -1.35 4.82 -15.54
N LEU A 111 -1.57 3.59 -15.08
CA LEU A 111 -1.05 2.36 -15.68
C LEU A 111 -1.94 1.87 -16.84
N VAL A 112 -3.26 2.01 -16.67
CA VAL A 112 -4.27 1.75 -17.71
C VAL A 112 -5.12 3.00 -17.84
N GLU A 113 -5.33 3.45 -19.07
CA GLU A 113 -6.16 4.60 -19.40
C GLU A 113 -7.30 4.13 -20.31
N ALA A 114 -8.55 4.26 -19.84
CA ALA A 114 -9.74 3.80 -20.55
C ALA A 114 -9.60 2.36 -21.12
N GLY A 115 -9.05 1.43 -20.32
CA GLY A 115 -8.85 0.03 -20.70
C GLY A 115 -7.60 -0.25 -21.56
N ARG A 116 -6.86 0.78 -22.00
CA ARG A 116 -5.58 0.61 -22.71
C ARG A 116 -4.43 0.60 -21.70
N PHE A 117 -3.73 -0.53 -21.61
CA PHE A 117 -2.49 -0.61 -20.84
C PHE A 117 -1.41 0.26 -21.48
N ARG A 118 -0.85 1.21 -20.72
CA ARG A 118 0.13 2.20 -21.18
C ARG A 118 1.55 1.62 -21.15
N GLU A 119 1.78 0.56 -21.95
CA GLU A 119 2.99 -0.25 -21.88
C GLU A 119 4.26 0.55 -22.20
N ALA A 120 4.25 1.27 -23.32
CA ALA A 120 5.41 2.04 -23.75
C ALA A 120 5.72 3.18 -22.77
N GLU A 121 4.69 3.83 -22.25
CA GLU A 121 4.81 4.92 -21.28
C GLU A 121 5.32 4.41 -19.94
N THR A 122 4.81 3.26 -19.47
CA THR A 122 5.23 2.66 -18.20
C THR A 122 6.66 2.12 -18.31
N ARG A 123 7.04 1.55 -19.45
CA ARG A 123 8.42 1.16 -19.74
C ARG A 123 9.35 2.37 -19.74
N ALA A 124 8.93 3.48 -20.33
CA ALA A 124 9.68 4.73 -20.32
C ALA A 124 9.84 5.28 -18.89
N LEU A 125 8.82 5.17 -18.02
CA LEU A 125 8.91 5.54 -16.61
C LEU A 125 10.05 4.79 -15.90
N PHE A 126 10.14 3.47 -16.06
CA PHE A 126 11.20 2.68 -15.44
C PHE A 126 12.59 2.99 -16.00
N LEU A 127 12.66 3.37 -17.27
CA LEU A 127 13.90 3.73 -17.95
C LEU A 127 14.35 5.18 -17.68
N ALA A 128 13.45 6.03 -17.19
CA ALA A 128 13.71 7.44 -16.91
C ALA A 128 14.20 7.70 -15.48
N ALA A 129 14.19 6.70 -14.60
CA ALA A 129 14.80 6.81 -13.27
C ALA A 129 16.31 7.08 -13.37
N GLU A 130 16.88 7.78 -12.39
CA GLU A 130 18.33 8.08 -12.35
C GLU A 130 19.19 6.82 -12.45
N TYR A 131 18.73 5.76 -11.78
CA TYR A 131 19.23 4.39 -11.92
C TYR A 131 18.12 3.52 -12.49
N PRO A 132 18.06 3.33 -13.82
CA PRO A 132 16.97 2.63 -14.50
C PRO A 132 16.77 1.18 -14.06
N ALA A 133 15.53 0.70 -14.16
CA ALA A 133 15.24 -0.72 -13.96
C ALA A 133 16.04 -1.60 -14.94
N ARG A 134 16.63 -2.67 -14.42
CA ARG A 134 17.51 -3.56 -15.20
C ARG A 134 16.74 -4.51 -16.10
N SER A 135 15.47 -4.76 -15.80
CA SER A 135 14.61 -5.71 -16.54
C SER A 135 13.17 -5.19 -16.65
N PRO A 136 12.95 -4.06 -17.35
CA PRO A 136 11.64 -3.43 -17.44
C PRO A 136 10.55 -4.34 -18.03
N ASP A 137 10.91 -5.33 -18.87
CA ASP A 137 9.93 -6.30 -19.38
C ASP A 137 9.34 -7.20 -18.28
N ILE A 138 10.13 -7.54 -17.24
CA ILE A 138 9.65 -8.27 -16.07
C ILE A 138 8.73 -7.37 -15.26
N ASN A 139 9.11 -6.11 -15.02
CA ASN A 139 8.26 -5.13 -14.34
C ASN A 139 6.90 -4.99 -15.04
N ILE A 140 6.89 -4.89 -16.37
CA ILE A 140 5.66 -4.82 -17.17
C ILE A 140 4.83 -6.10 -17.05
N ALA A 141 5.46 -7.29 -17.07
CA ALA A 141 4.76 -8.56 -16.92
C ALA A 141 4.08 -8.69 -15.55
N ASP A 142 4.77 -8.32 -14.48
CA ASP A 142 4.25 -8.30 -13.12
C ASP A 142 3.08 -7.30 -12.97
N LEU A 143 3.22 -6.09 -13.53
CA LEU A 143 2.16 -5.08 -13.51
C LEU A 143 0.91 -5.55 -14.27
N LYS A 144 1.08 -6.23 -15.41
CA LYS A 144 -0.05 -6.85 -16.13
C LYS A 144 -0.74 -7.92 -15.28
N ALA A 145 0.02 -8.73 -14.55
CA ALA A 145 -0.53 -9.72 -13.63
C ALA A 145 -1.31 -9.06 -12.49
N GLN A 146 -0.81 -7.96 -11.92
CA GLN A 146 -1.51 -7.18 -10.89
C GLN A 146 -2.80 -6.53 -11.40
N VAL A 147 -2.79 -5.97 -12.61
CA VAL A 147 -4.01 -5.46 -13.27
C VAL A 147 -5.04 -6.57 -13.45
N ALA A 148 -4.62 -7.74 -13.93
CA ALA A 148 -5.50 -8.90 -14.08
C ALA A 148 -6.08 -9.40 -12.73
N ALA A 149 -5.27 -9.37 -11.66
CA ALA A 149 -5.72 -9.71 -10.31
C ALA A 149 -6.77 -8.72 -9.78
N CYS A 150 -6.57 -7.41 -10.01
CA CYS A 150 -7.55 -6.38 -9.66
C CYS A 150 -8.86 -6.57 -10.43
N GLU A 151 -8.77 -6.77 -11.76
CA GLU A 151 -9.94 -7.01 -12.61
C GLU A 151 -10.71 -8.26 -12.18
N LYS A 152 -10.01 -9.34 -11.81
CA LYS A 152 -10.65 -10.54 -11.26
C LYS A 152 -11.41 -10.21 -9.97
N GLY A 153 -10.82 -9.43 -9.07
CA GLY A 153 -11.51 -8.95 -7.87
C GLY A 153 -12.76 -8.12 -8.20
N ALA A 154 -12.67 -7.23 -9.19
CA ALA A 154 -13.79 -6.40 -9.63
C ALA A 154 -14.95 -7.25 -10.20
N GLN A 155 -14.64 -8.29 -10.98
CA GLN A 155 -15.65 -9.22 -11.50
C GLN A 155 -16.38 -9.98 -10.39
N GLU A 156 -15.65 -10.47 -9.38
CA GLU A 156 -16.29 -11.18 -8.26
C GLU A 156 -17.13 -10.24 -7.39
N LEU A 157 -16.70 -8.99 -7.18
CA LEU A 157 -17.52 -7.97 -6.52
C LEU A 157 -18.81 -7.69 -7.29
N ARG A 158 -18.74 -7.53 -8.62
CA ARG A 158 -19.93 -7.34 -9.47
C ARG A 158 -20.87 -8.54 -9.41
N ARG A 159 -20.35 -9.78 -9.42
CA ARG A 159 -21.16 -10.99 -9.24
C ARG A 159 -21.87 -11.01 -7.89
N MET A 160 -21.17 -10.62 -6.83
CA MET A 160 -21.75 -10.54 -5.49
C MET A 160 -22.86 -9.47 -5.42
N VAL A 161 -22.65 -8.30 -6.05
CA VAL A 161 -23.68 -7.26 -6.16
C VAL A 161 -24.88 -7.75 -6.98
N ALA A 162 -24.66 -8.44 -8.11
CA ALA A 162 -25.75 -8.98 -8.92
C ALA A 162 -26.58 -10.04 -8.16
N GLN A 163 -25.93 -10.83 -7.30
CA GLN A 163 -26.59 -11.89 -6.53
C GLN A 163 -27.33 -11.37 -5.30
N PHE A 164 -26.73 -10.44 -4.55
CA PHE A 164 -27.25 -10.02 -3.24
C PHE A 164 -27.79 -8.59 -3.21
N GLY A 165 -27.53 -7.78 -4.23
CA GLY A 165 -27.82 -6.35 -4.26
C GLY A 165 -26.73 -5.51 -3.60
N LEU A 166 -26.51 -4.30 -4.12
CA LEU A 166 -25.46 -3.40 -3.66
C LEU A 166 -25.61 -3.02 -2.18
N GLU A 167 -26.84 -2.75 -1.73
CA GLU A 167 -27.12 -2.33 -0.35
C GLU A 167 -26.75 -3.44 0.65
N VAL A 168 -27.05 -4.70 0.32
CA VAL A 168 -26.70 -5.84 1.17
C VAL A 168 -25.18 -6.01 1.22
N VAL A 169 -24.50 -5.94 0.08
CA VAL A 169 -23.04 -6.03 0.01
C VAL A 169 -22.38 -4.94 0.87
N ARG A 170 -22.83 -3.68 0.74
CA ARG A 170 -22.30 -2.57 1.53
C ARG A 170 -22.55 -2.74 3.02
N ALA A 171 -23.75 -3.19 3.42
CA ALA A 171 -24.05 -3.46 4.82
C ALA A 171 -23.11 -4.51 5.42
N TYR A 172 -22.87 -5.62 4.71
CA TYR A 172 -21.96 -6.67 5.17
C TYR A 172 -20.49 -6.23 5.20
N MET A 173 -20.06 -5.36 4.28
CA MET A 173 -18.73 -4.73 4.37
C MET A 173 -18.56 -3.95 5.67
N GLY A 174 -19.55 -3.13 6.03
CA GLY A 174 -19.58 -2.41 7.31
C GLY A 174 -19.56 -3.37 8.50
N HIS A 175 -20.39 -4.42 8.49
CA HIS A 175 -20.38 -5.42 9.56
C HIS A 175 -19.03 -6.12 9.73
N VAL A 176 -18.29 -6.36 8.64
CA VAL A 176 -16.94 -6.94 8.70
C VAL A 176 -15.96 -5.96 9.38
N GLN A 177 -16.01 -4.68 9.01
CA GLN A 177 -15.18 -3.63 9.62
C GLN A 177 -15.52 -3.42 11.10
N ASP A 178 -16.80 -3.30 11.45
CA ASP A 178 -17.28 -3.14 12.83
C ASP A 178 -16.85 -4.32 13.71
N ASN A 179 -16.98 -5.54 13.19
CA ASN A 179 -16.54 -6.73 13.91
C ASN A 179 -15.01 -6.76 14.08
N ALA A 180 -14.25 -6.35 13.07
CA ALA A 180 -12.79 -6.25 13.17
C ALA A 180 -12.38 -5.22 14.24
N GLU A 181 -13.01 -4.05 14.26
CA GLU A 181 -12.79 -3.02 15.28
C GLU A 181 -13.10 -3.55 16.68
N GLU A 182 -14.27 -4.17 16.88
CA GLU A 182 -14.68 -4.70 18.18
C GLU A 182 -13.75 -5.83 18.66
N CYS A 183 -13.27 -6.70 17.75
CA CYS A 183 -12.25 -7.69 18.09
C CYS A 183 -10.95 -7.06 18.60
N VAL A 184 -10.46 -5.99 17.93
CA VAL A 184 -9.27 -5.27 18.37
C VAL A 184 -9.51 -4.56 19.70
N ARG A 185 -10.67 -3.91 19.89
CA ARG A 185 -11.05 -3.27 21.16
C ARG A 185 -11.04 -4.24 22.33
N ARG A 186 -11.57 -5.45 22.15
CA ARG A 186 -11.50 -6.50 23.17
C ARG A 186 -10.08 -6.96 23.45
N ALA A 187 -9.24 -7.09 22.41
CA ALA A 187 -7.84 -7.45 22.60
C ALA A 187 -7.07 -6.39 23.39
N ILE A 188 -7.37 -5.10 23.17
CA ILE A 188 -6.78 -3.97 23.90
C ILE A 188 -7.07 -4.05 25.41
N GLU A 189 -8.24 -4.56 25.82
CA GLU A 189 -8.57 -4.74 27.24
C GLU A 189 -7.62 -5.71 27.97
N ALA A 190 -6.95 -6.62 27.25
CA ALA A 190 -5.95 -7.52 27.83
C ALA A 190 -4.55 -6.89 27.93
N LEU A 191 -4.32 -5.75 27.27
CA LEU A 191 -3.03 -5.05 27.31
C LEU A 191 -2.82 -4.33 28.65
N THR A 192 -1.57 -4.05 28.96
CA THR A 192 -1.15 -3.20 30.08
C THR A 192 -0.25 -2.09 29.57
N ASP A 193 -0.18 -0.99 30.31
CA ASP A 193 0.81 0.04 30.05
C ASP A 193 2.22 -0.58 30.03
N ALA A 194 3.02 -0.15 29.06
CA ALA A 194 4.36 -0.69 28.87
C ALA A 194 5.29 0.35 28.23
N GLU A 195 6.58 0.20 28.50
CA GLU A 195 7.63 0.96 27.83
C GLU A 195 8.75 -0.02 27.46
N TYR A 196 9.14 -0.01 26.20
CA TYR A 196 10.19 -0.87 25.67
C TYR A 196 11.20 -0.05 24.89
N LEU A 197 12.45 -0.45 25.03
CA LEU A 197 13.57 0.04 24.24
C LEU A 197 14.18 -1.16 23.52
N TYR A 198 14.26 -1.08 22.20
CA TYR A 198 14.86 -2.09 21.36
C TYR A 198 16.15 -1.52 20.75
N PRO A 199 17.33 -1.92 21.26
CA PRO A 199 18.60 -1.57 20.64
C PRO A 199 18.70 -2.25 19.27
N MET A 200 19.06 -1.49 18.25
CA MET A 200 19.33 -1.99 16.92
C MET A 200 20.84 -2.04 16.70
N ASP A 201 21.27 -2.92 15.79
CA ASP A 201 22.66 -2.91 15.33
C ASP A 201 23.01 -1.53 14.73
N PRO A 202 24.24 -1.03 14.94
CA PRO A 202 24.69 0.19 14.28
C PRO A 202 24.60 0.09 12.76
N ASP A 203 24.38 1.22 12.09
CA ASP A 203 24.51 1.28 10.62
C ASP A 203 26.00 1.42 10.23
N PHE A 204 26.29 1.67 8.95
CA PHE A 204 27.66 1.94 8.48
C PHE A 204 28.34 3.13 9.16
N ASP A 205 27.59 4.03 9.79
CA ASP A 205 28.13 5.18 10.54
C ASP A 205 28.63 4.78 11.95
N GLY A 206 28.35 3.55 12.38
CA GLY A 206 28.75 3.01 13.68
C GLY A 206 27.99 3.59 14.87
N ASN A 207 26.98 4.43 14.65
CA ASN A 207 26.22 5.06 15.73
C ASN A 207 25.18 4.08 16.28
N PRO A 208 24.99 4.00 17.62
CA PRO A 208 23.90 3.24 18.22
C PRO A 208 22.53 3.74 17.74
N ARG A 209 21.62 2.80 17.53
CA ARG A 209 20.24 3.08 17.11
C ARG A 209 19.28 2.33 18.01
N GLU A 210 18.09 2.88 18.22
CA GLU A 210 17.07 2.26 19.05
C GLU A 210 15.66 2.66 18.63
N ILE A 211 14.75 1.70 18.75
CA ILE A 211 13.30 1.96 18.70
C ILE A 211 12.80 2.05 20.13
N ARG A 212 12.16 3.17 20.46
CA ARG A 212 11.45 3.35 21.73
C ARG A 212 9.97 3.28 21.48
N VAL A 213 9.26 2.52 22.29
CA VAL A 213 7.81 2.47 22.23
C VAL A 213 7.23 2.53 23.64
N ARG A 214 6.32 3.48 23.85
CA ARG A 214 5.47 3.57 25.03
C ARG A 214 4.03 3.26 24.65
N ILE A 215 3.43 2.33 25.37
CA ILE A 215 2.05 1.90 25.22
C ILE A 215 1.29 2.43 26.43
N THR A 216 0.24 3.20 26.20
CA THR A 216 -0.68 3.69 27.25
C THR A 216 -2.09 3.22 26.91
N VAL A 217 -2.71 2.47 27.82
CA VAL A 217 -4.00 1.80 27.60
C VAL A 217 -5.10 2.54 28.35
N ASP A 218 -6.10 3.03 27.61
CA ASP A 218 -7.36 3.49 28.19
C ASP A 218 -8.37 2.34 28.15
N ARG A 219 -8.55 1.68 29.29
CA ARG A 219 -9.47 0.55 29.43
C ARG A 219 -10.93 0.96 29.31
N ALA A 220 -11.28 2.19 29.70
CA ALA A 220 -12.66 2.67 29.62
C ALA A 220 -13.03 2.98 28.17
N ALA A 221 -12.13 3.63 27.42
CA ALA A 221 -12.31 3.90 26.00
C ALA A 221 -12.01 2.69 25.10
N ARG A 222 -11.45 1.60 25.65
CA ARG A 222 -10.97 0.40 24.93
C ARG A 222 -10.03 0.79 23.78
N SER A 223 -9.06 1.66 24.10
CA SER A 223 -8.08 2.20 23.17
C SER A 223 -6.67 2.15 23.74
N ALA A 224 -5.67 2.19 22.87
CA ALA A 224 -4.27 2.25 23.26
C ALA A 224 -3.55 3.32 22.42
N ARG A 225 -2.71 4.12 23.07
CA ARG A 225 -1.76 5.01 22.41
C ARG A 225 -0.41 4.31 22.31
N ILE A 226 0.10 4.21 21.09
CA ILE A 226 1.45 3.73 20.80
C ILE A 226 2.31 4.94 20.46
N ASP A 227 3.30 5.24 21.30
CA ASP A 227 4.12 6.44 21.20
C ASP A 227 5.58 6.06 20.93
N PHE A 228 6.08 6.46 19.76
CA PHE A 228 7.47 6.21 19.34
C PHE A 228 8.44 7.35 19.68
N THR A 229 8.00 8.36 20.44
CA THR A 229 8.82 9.53 20.83
C THR A 229 10.10 9.07 21.53
N GLY A 230 11.24 9.57 21.04
CA GLY A 230 12.57 9.21 21.54
C GLY A 230 13.23 8.05 20.81
N THR A 231 12.56 7.42 19.83
CA THR A 231 13.21 6.58 18.80
C THR A 231 14.28 7.39 18.07
N THR A 232 15.37 6.74 17.65
CA THR A 232 16.42 7.37 16.85
C THR A 232 15.83 8.08 15.63
N ALA A 233 16.25 9.33 15.41
CA ALA A 233 15.76 10.15 14.30
C ALA A 233 16.18 9.59 12.93
N GLN A 234 15.64 10.18 11.87
CA GLN A 234 15.96 9.85 10.48
C GLN A 234 17.48 9.78 10.27
N LEU A 235 17.92 8.72 9.60
CA LEU A 235 19.32 8.45 9.30
C LEU A 235 19.69 8.93 7.90
N ALA A 236 20.99 9.12 7.66
CA ALA A 236 21.54 9.36 6.33
C ALA A 236 21.72 8.07 5.50
N THR A 237 21.00 7.00 5.87
CA THR A 237 21.08 5.63 5.35
C THR A 237 19.73 5.24 4.70
N ASN A 238 19.61 4.03 4.16
CA ASN A 238 18.36 3.51 3.62
C ASN A 238 17.44 2.85 4.68
N TYR A 239 17.84 2.82 5.95
CA TYR A 239 17.05 2.28 7.06
C TYR A 239 16.15 3.35 7.69
N ASN A 240 15.15 3.80 6.92
CA ASN A 240 14.16 4.77 7.37
C ASN A 240 12.75 4.27 7.05
N ALA A 241 11.80 4.54 7.95
CA ALA A 241 10.37 4.29 7.75
C ALA A 241 9.59 5.60 7.97
N PRO A 242 8.71 6.01 7.04
CA PRO A 242 7.89 7.20 7.17
C PRO A 242 6.76 7.06 8.19
#